data_AF-A0A2S9YE05-F1
#
_entry.id   AF-A0A2S9YE05-F1
#
_cell.length_a   1.000
_cell.length_b   1.000
_cell.length_c   1.000
_cell.angle_alpha   90.00
_cell.angle_beta   90.00
_cell.angle_gamma   90.00
#
_symmetry.space_group_name_H-M   'P 1'
#
loop_
_entity.id
_entity.type
_entity.pdbx_description
1 polymer ?
#
loop_
_entity_poly.entity_id
_entity_poly.type
_entity_poly.pdbx_seq_one_letter_code
_entity_poly.pdbx_strand_id
1 'polypeptide(L)'
;MVACSNSEAASDQSASGDGLTSGSGSGSGSGSGSADGNESPTEGDEHGDDDGDGDGDSDGGQDEGADLDLGEERGPGCDVWAQDCPSDQKCSWEVVDAVSWPSCVPLLPDAAAPGQPCEVFGDPGSGHDDCALGAMCSWLDEDNAGICLALCAGSPVEPSCEGAELPAVCQPCNDCPSLCVPTCDPLASDCGVDYACTPNAGTFTCMPAKNLGEGALGDPCEYSVQCQEGFGCIDGLAVPGCEGAGCCSPFCSLEQPQCPNDMSCAPWFDGDMPPVPDVGVCELS
;
A
#
# COMPACT_ATOMS: atom_id res chain seq x y z
N MET A 1 -7.54 -9.24 5.92
CA MET A 1 -6.10 -8.96 5.69
C MET A 1 -5.83 -9.11 4.21
N VAL A 2 -5.82 -7.99 3.48
CA VAL A 2 -5.50 -7.98 2.05
C VAL A 2 -3.99 -7.79 1.95
N ALA A 3 -3.27 -8.84 1.56
CA ALA A 3 -1.87 -8.75 1.22
C ALA A 3 -1.73 -8.01 -0.12
N CYS A 4 -0.94 -6.93 -0.16
CA CYS A 4 -0.52 -6.31 -1.40
C CYS A 4 0.59 -7.17 -2.02
N SER A 5 0.19 -8.28 -2.66
CA SER A 5 1.09 -9.10 -3.48
C SER A 5 1.00 -8.61 -4.93
N ASN A 6 2.07 -8.02 -5.45
CA ASN A 6 2.19 -7.75 -6.88
C ASN A 6 3.00 -8.88 -7.54
N SER A 7 2.32 -9.62 -8.42
CA SER A 7 2.92 -10.62 -9.30
C SER A 7 3.37 -9.98 -10.62
N GLU A 8 4.66 -10.14 -10.88
CA GLU A 8 5.35 -10.39 -12.15
C GLU A 8 5.28 -9.37 -13.30
N ALA A 9 6.48 -8.87 -13.63
CA ALA A 9 6.86 -8.38 -14.94
C ALA A 9 7.12 -9.57 -15.89
N ALA A 10 6.55 -9.54 -17.08
CA ALA A 10 6.99 -10.37 -18.19
C ALA A 10 7.21 -9.48 -19.43
N SER A 11 8.47 -9.19 -19.69
CA SER A 11 8.98 -8.68 -20.96
C SER A 11 9.27 -9.86 -21.89
N ASP A 12 8.73 -9.85 -23.11
CA ASP A 12 9.38 -10.55 -24.22
C ASP A 12 9.16 -9.86 -25.57
N GLN A 13 10.18 -10.02 -26.40
CA GLN A 13 10.54 -9.22 -27.55
C GLN A 13 9.90 -9.71 -28.85
N SER A 14 9.86 -8.80 -29.81
CA SER A 14 9.41 -8.92 -31.19
C SER A 14 10.15 -9.99 -32.01
N ALA A 15 9.40 -10.78 -32.80
CA ALA A 15 9.90 -11.38 -34.04
C ALA A 15 8.78 -11.43 -35.11
N SER A 16 9.10 -10.94 -36.31
CA SER A 16 8.24 -10.84 -37.49
C SER A 16 8.24 -12.12 -38.35
N GLY A 17 7.17 -12.38 -39.12
CA GLY A 17 7.23 -13.26 -40.30
C GLY A 17 5.91 -13.91 -40.77
N ASP A 18 5.24 -13.24 -41.73
CA ASP A 18 4.34 -13.67 -42.83
C ASP A 18 3.62 -15.04 -42.90
N GLY A 19 2.34 -15.00 -43.35
CA GLY A 19 1.77 -16.07 -44.21
C GLY A 19 0.26 -16.39 -44.13
N LEU A 20 -0.49 -16.01 -45.18
CA LEU A 20 -1.89 -16.28 -45.59
C LEU A 20 -2.34 -17.78 -45.43
N THR A 21 -3.61 -18.25 -45.34
CA THR A 21 -4.89 -17.96 -46.03
C THR A 21 -6.13 -18.60 -45.31
N SER A 22 -7.31 -17.98 -45.46
CA SER A 22 -8.71 -18.46 -45.62
C SER A 22 -9.29 -19.75 -44.99
N GLY A 23 -10.49 -19.61 -44.39
CA GLY A 23 -11.50 -20.68 -44.24
C GLY A 23 -12.78 -20.25 -43.47
N SER A 24 -13.92 -20.17 -44.17
CA SER A 24 -15.24 -19.67 -43.75
C SER A 24 -16.06 -20.59 -42.84
N GLY A 25 -17.05 -20.02 -42.11
CA GLY A 25 -18.18 -20.76 -41.53
C GLY A 25 -19.24 -19.84 -40.91
N SER A 26 -20.44 -19.83 -41.50
CA SER A 26 -21.59 -18.93 -41.26
C SER A 26 -22.51 -19.35 -40.09
N GLY A 27 -23.34 -18.42 -39.61
CA GLY A 27 -24.54 -18.71 -38.80
C GLY A 27 -25.40 -17.45 -38.53
N SER A 28 -26.64 -17.44 -39.01
CA SER A 28 -27.53 -16.29 -39.22
C SER A 28 -28.62 -16.08 -38.15
N GLY A 29 -29.26 -14.91 -38.16
CA GLY A 29 -30.64 -14.66 -37.68
C GLY A 29 -30.81 -13.24 -37.10
N SER A 30 -31.15 -12.20 -37.89
CA SER A 30 -32.49 -11.79 -38.39
C SER A 30 -33.45 -11.24 -37.34
N GLY A 31 -33.91 -9.99 -37.51
CA GLY A 31 -35.20 -9.52 -36.95
C GLY A 31 -35.31 -8.02 -36.68
N SER A 32 -35.83 -7.28 -37.65
CA SER A 32 -36.03 -5.82 -37.70
C SER A 32 -37.26 -5.31 -36.92
N GLY A 33 -37.32 -4.00 -36.61
CA GLY A 33 -38.59 -3.30 -36.42
C GLY A 33 -38.55 -1.98 -35.63
N SER A 34 -38.54 -0.87 -36.35
CA SER A 34 -38.66 0.54 -35.90
C SER A 34 -40.02 0.90 -35.29
N ALA A 35 -40.05 1.94 -34.43
CA ALA A 35 -41.00 3.06 -34.54
C ALA A 35 -40.65 4.21 -33.56
N ASP A 36 -40.38 5.38 -34.15
CA ASP A 36 -40.40 6.71 -33.56
C ASP A 36 -41.77 7.11 -32.97
N GLY A 37 -41.76 8.03 -32.00
CA GLY A 37 -42.96 8.73 -31.54
C GLY A 37 -42.62 9.81 -30.52
N ASN A 38 -42.59 11.04 -31.01
CA ASN A 38 -42.11 12.25 -30.35
C ASN A 38 -43.30 13.16 -29.92
N GLU A 39 -43.08 13.87 -28.81
CA GLU A 39 -43.59 15.19 -28.35
C GLU A 39 -45.10 15.55 -28.17
N SER A 40 -45.41 15.93 -26.90
CA SER A 40 -46.20 17.09 -26.35
C SER A 40 -47.67 17.36 -26.78
N PRO A 41 -48.54 18.02 -25.94
CA PRO A 41 -48.31 19.40 -25.45
C PRO A 41 -48.91 19.85 -24.07
N THR A 42 -48.29 20.91 -23.54
CA THR A 42 -48.73 22.15 -22.82
C THR A 42 -50.00 22.28 -21.95
N GLU A 43 -49.74 22.81 -20.73
CA GLU A 43 -50.30 23.99 -20.00
C GLU A 43 -51.78 24.12 -19.54
N GLY A 44 -51.92 24.63 -18.30
CA GLY A 44 -53.14 25.28 -17.75
C GLY A 44 -53.13 25.42 -16.21
N ASP A 45 -52.89 26.64 -15.73
CA ASP A 45 -52.91 27.14 -14.34
C ASP A 45 -54.21 26.87 -13.53
N GLU A 46 -54.12 26.87 -12.18
CA GLU A 46 -54.76 27.89 -11.31
C GLU A 46 -54.50 27.69 -9.79
N HIS A 47 -54.57 28.84 -9.09
CA HIS A 47 -54.31 29.23 -7.70
C HIS A 47 -54.80 28.35 -6.52
N GLY A 48 -54.09 28.50 -5.39
CA GLY A 48 -54.62 28.39 -4.02
C GLY A 48 -53.56 28.62 -2.93
N ASP A 49 -53.49 29.83 -2.39
CA ASP A 49 -52.71 30.21 -1.19
C ASP A 49 -53.34 29.64 0.10
N ASP A 50 -52.53 29.26 1.10
CA ASP A 50 -52.83 29.52 2.53
C ASP A 50 -51.57 29.38 3.42
N ASP A 51 -51.43 30.35 4.31
CA ASP A 51 -50.29 30.65 5.18
C ASP A 51 -50.14 29.73 6.40
N GLY A 52 -48.92 29.65 6.95
CA GLY A 52 -48.66 28.98 8.22
C GLY A 52 -47.26 29.27 8.78
N ASP A 53 -47.04 30.51 9.25
CA ASP A 53 -45.90 30.91 10.07
C ASP A 53 -45.94 30.30 11.48
N GLY A 54 -44.78 29.94 12.01
CA GLY A 54 -44.58 29.50 13.40
C GLY A 54 -43.12 29.60 13.84
N ASP A 55 -42.74 30.79 14.32
CA ASP A 55 -41.43 31.15 14.87
C ASP A 55 -41.13 30.60 16.29
N GLY A 56 -39.84 30.41 16.56
CA GLY A 56 -39.17 30.63 17.87
C GLY A 56 -39.02 29.42 18.80
N ASP A 57 -38.01 29.28 19.67
CA ASP A 57 -36.78 30.03 19.98
C ASP A 57 -35.96 29.14 20.96
N SER A 58 -34.68 29.49 21.15
CA SER A 58 -33.59 28.98 22.02
C SER A 58 -33.88 28.06 23.24
N ASP A 59 -32.96 27.14 23.57
CA ASP A 59 -31.79 27.35 24.47
C ASP A 59 -31.23 26.02 25.04
N GLY A 60 -29.92 25.99 25.35
CA GLY A 60 -29.36 25.12 26.39
C GLY A 60 -28.34 24.06 25.96
N GLY A 61 -27.06 24.36 26.12
CA GLY A 61 -25.96 23.41 25.93
C GLY A 61 -25.81 22.39 27.07
N GLN A 62 -25.28 21.22 26.72
CA GLN A 62 -24.54 20.33 27.61
C GLN A 62 -23.39 19.70 26.83
N ASP A 63 -22.23 19.76 27.47
CA ASP A 63 -20.95 19.16 27.12
C ASP A 63 -21.04 17.64 27.34
N GLU A 64 -21.10 16.88 26.25
CA GLU A 64 -20.90 15.44 26.18
C GLU A 64 -20.03 15.22 24.93
N GLY A 65 -19.05 14.31 25.01
CA GLY A 65 -17.87 14.22 24.15
C GLY A 65 -18.14 14.28 22.64
N ALA A 66 -17.10 14.64 21.89
CA ALA A 66 -17.11 14.66 20.43
C ALA A 66 -17.67 13.34 19.88
N ASP A 67 -18.97 13.36 19.59
CA ASP A 67 -19.64 12.38 18.78
C ASP A 67 -19.03 12.61 17.40
N LEU A 68 -17.99 11.83 17.09
CA LEU A 68 -17.55 11.70 15.71
C LEU A 68 -18.76 11.15 14.98
N ASP A 69 -19.46 12.03 14.27
CA ASP A 69 -20.55 11.68 13.39
C ASP A 69 -19.97 10.78 12.30
N LEU A 70 -19.90 9.47 12.61
CA LEU A 70 -19.54 8.41 11.68
C LEU A 70 -20.73 8.15 10.73
N GLY A 71 -21.35 9.22 10.25
CA GLY A 71 -22.50 9.19 9.36
C GLY A 71 -22.16 8.45 8.08
N GLU A 72 -23.13 7.65 7.60
CA GLU A 72 -23.12 6.84 6.38
C GLU A 72 -23.04 7.67 5.07
N GLU A 73 -22.52 8.88 5.16
CA GLU A 73 -22.24 9.77 4.04
C GLU A 73 -20.76 9.61 3.70
N ARG A 74 -20.47 8.83 2.65
CA ARG A 74 -19.13 8.70 2.06
C ARG A 74 -18.40 10.05 2.11
N GLY A 75 -17.24 10.10 2.76
CA GLY A 75 -16.44 11.31 2.79
C GLY A 75 -16.21 11.85 1.37
N PRO A 76 -16.10 13.18 1.18
CA PRO A 76 -15.74 13.70 -0.13
C PRO A 76 -14.40 13.07 -0.53
N GLY A 77 -14.35 12.50 -1.73
CA GLY A 77 -13.11 11.96 -2.26
C GLY A 77 -12.04 13.04 -2.29
N CYS A 78 -10.79 12.66 -2.01
CA CYS A 78 -9.64 13.57 -1.96
C CYS A 78 -8.49 13.09 -2.84
N ASP A 79 -7.58 14.00 -3.17
CA ASP A 79 -6.29 13.68 -3.77
C ASP A 79 -5.25 13.49 -2.66
N VAL A 80 -4.79 12.25 -2.49
CA VAL A 80 -3.82 11.87 -1.44
C VAL A 80 -2.48 12.58 -1.59
N TRP A 81 -2.11 13.00 -2.80
CA TRP A 81 -0.87 13.74 -3.05
C TRP A 81 -1.02 15.22 -2.72
N ALA A 82 -2.22 15.77 -2.92
CA ALA A 82 -2.52 17.18 -2.67
C ALA A 82 -2.98 17.46 -1.22
N GLN A 83 -3.46 16.45 -0.50
CA GLN A 83 -4.08 16.58 0.83
C GLN A 83 -5.18 17.66 0.85
N ASP A 84 -6.07 17.63 -0.14
CA ASP A 84 -7.04 18.71 -0.45
C ASP A 84 -8.35 18.65 0.36
N CYS A 85 -8.26 18.17 1.60
CA CYS A 85 -9.38 18.13 2.55
C CYS A 85 -9.60 19.48 3.26
N PRO A 86 -10.79 19.70 3.86
CA PRO A 86 -11.01 20.80 4.80
C PRO A 86 -9.94 20.84 5.92
N SER A 87 -9.74 22.02 6.52
CA SER A 87 -8.61 22.27 7.44
C SER A 87 -8.62 21.43 8.73
N ASP A 88 -9.76 20.85 9.08
CA ASP A 88 -9.98 19.95 10.23
C ASP A 88 -10.01 18.47 9.83
N GLN A 89 -9.62 18.17 8.58
CA GLN A 89 -9.62 16.83 8.00
C GLN A 89 -8.29 16.54 7.32
N LYS A 90 -8.00 15.26 7.12
CA LYS A 90 -6.87 14.76 6.33
C LYS A 90 -7.35 13.76 5.29
N CYS A 91 -6.57 13.59 4.22
CA CYS A 91 -6.87 12.57 3.22
C CYS A 91 -6.30 11.23 3.69
N SER A 92 -7.17 10.22 3.82
CA SER A 92 -6.83 8.84 4.19
C SER A 92 -7.42 7.87 3.15
N TRP A 93 -7.33 6.56 3.43
CA TRP A 93 -7.89 5.51 2.59
C TRP A 93 -8.96 4.73 3.33
N GLU A 94 -10.14 4.65 2.71
CA GLU A 94 -11.29 3.92 3.22
C GLU A 94 -11.59 2.70 2.34
N VAL A 95 -12.11 1.63 2.93
CA VAL A 95 -12.45 0.36 2.29
C VAL A 95 -13.92 0.01 2.52
N VAL A 96 -14.69 -0.12 1.44
CA VAL A 96 -16.14 -0.39 1.39
C VAL A 96 -16.32 -1.34 0.24
N ASP A 97 -17.07 -2.40 0.50
CA ASP A 97 -17.32 -3.47 -0.45
C ASP A 97 -16.01 -4.03 -1.07
N ALA A 98 -14.95 -4.07 -0.26
CA ALA A 98 -13.59 -4.51 -0.60
C ALA A 98 -12.86 -3.69 -1.69
N VAL A 99 -13.31 -2.46 -1.94
CA VAL A 99 -12.63 -1.49 -2.79
C VAL A 99 -12.02 -0.41 -1.91
N SER A 100 -10.81 0.03 -2.19
CA SER A 100 -10.18 1.14 -1.47
C SER A 100 -10.40 2.45 -2.24
N TRP A 101 -10.75 3.56 -1.57
CA TRP A 101 -10.74 4.90 -2.17
C TRP A 101 -10.18 5.93 -1.20
N PRO A 102 -9.64 7.04 -1.72
CA PRO A 102 -9.23 8.16 -0.89
C PRO A 102 -10.44 8.94 -0.37
N SER A 103 -10.46 9.22 0.93
CA SER A 103 -11.56 9.87 1.64
C SER A 103 -11.03 10.88 2.66
N CYS A 104 -11.70 12.01 2.82
CA CYS A 104 -11.38 12.94 3.89
C CYS A 104 -11.94 12.44 5.22
N VAL A 105 -11.05 12.28 6.21
CA VAL A 105 -11.38 11.86 7.58
C VAL A 105 -10.99 12.94 8.58
N PRO A 106 -11.61 13.01 9.77
CA PRO A 106 -11.22 13.97 10.81
C PRO A 106 -9.73 13.92 11.15
N LEU A 107 -9.11 15.09 11.32
CA LEU A 107 -7.74 15.23 11.80
C LEU A 107 -7.76 15.56 13.30
N LEU A 108 -7.15 14.70 14.12
CA LEU A 108 -7.10 14.91 15.57
C LEU A 108 -6.07 16.00 15.95
N PRO A 109 -6.35 16.83 16.98
CA PRO A 109 -5.47 17.92 17.40
C PRO A 109 -4.12 17.46 17.98
N ASP A 110 -4.06 16.26 18.57
CA ASP A 110 -2.85 15.65 19.15
C ASP A 110 -2.39 14.42 18.34
N ALA A 111 -2.45 14.52 17.00
CA ALA A 111 -2.18 13.40 16.12
C ALA A 111 -0.70 12.94 16.14
N ALA A 112 -0.51 11.63 16.08
CA ALA A 112 0.77 10.94 16.13
C ALA A 112 1.60 11.18 14.85
N ALA A 113 2.89 11.45 15.01
CA ALA A 113 3.80 11.67 13.89
C ALA A 113 4.15 10.34 13.19
N PRO A 114 4.59 10.36 11.90
CA PRO A 114 5.13 9.16 11.25
C PRO A 114 6.19 8.45 12.09
N GLY A 115 6.11 7.12 12.17
CA GLY A 115 6.97 6.28 13.01
C GLY A 115 6.49 6.11 14.46
N GLN A 116 5.44 6.81 14.89
CA GLN A 116 4.84 6.61 16.21
C GLN A 116 3.71 5.56 16.16
N PRO A 117 3.42 4.88 17.29
CA PRO A 117 2.26 4.01 17.41
C PRO A 117 0.96 4.77 17.14
N CYS A 118 -0.04 4.06 16.61
CA CYS A 118 -1.35 4.62 16.27
C CYS A 118 -2.47 3.58 16.46
N GLU A 119 -3.71 4.05 16.38
CA GLU A 119 -4.91 3.24 16.40
C GLU A 119 -5.86 3.65 15.26
N VAL A 120 -6.51 2.66 14.62
CA VAL A 120 -7.63 2.89 13.72
C VAL A 120 -8.95 2.81 14.49
N PHE A 121 -9.78 3.83 14.33
CA PHE A 121 -11.08 3.92 14.97
C PHE A 121 -12.18 3.24 14.13
N GLY A 122 -13.05 2.50 14.80
CA GLY A 122 -14.17 1.80 14.15
C GLY A 122 -13.70 0.57 13.37
N ASP A 123 -14.14 0.45 12.11
CA ASP A 123 -13.71 -0.64 11.23
C ASP A 123 -12.24 -0.44 10.78
N PRO A 124 -11.42 -1.49 10.66
CA PRO A 124 -10.03 -1.36 10.20
C PRO A 124 -9.88 -0.72 8.81
N GLY A 125 -10.94 -0.77 7.99
CA GLY A 125 -11.02 -0.14 6.68
C GLY A 125 -11.65 1.26 6.70
N SER A 126 -11.96 1.84 7.86
CA SER A 126 -12.63 3.15 7.93
C SER A 126 -11.75 4.31 7.45
N GLY A 127 -10.43 4.13 7.44
CA GLY A 127 -9.45 5.20 7.20
C GLY A 127 -9.33 6.22 8.34
N HIS A 128 -10.13 6.09 9.41
CA HIS A 128 -10.12 6.98 10.56
C HIS A 128 -9.05 6.52 11.55
N ASP A 129 -8.05 7.36 11.79
CA ASP A 129 -6.94 7.03 12.68
C ASP A 129 -6.38 8.28 13.37
N ASP A 130 -5.52 8.08 14.37
CA ASP A 130 -4.88 9.15 15.13
C ASP A 130 -3.54 9.65 14.56
N CYS A 131 -3.18 9.31 13.32
CA CYS A 131 -1.98 9.81 12.66
C CYS A 131 -2.14 11.25 12.15
N ALA A 132 -1.02 11.98 12.09
CA ALA A 132 -0.96 13.34 11.62
C ALA A 132 -1.35 13.51 10.13
N LEU A 133 -1.55 14.75 9.71
CA LEU A 133 -1.79 15.11 8.31
C LEU A 133 -0.70 14.52 7.40
N GLY A 134 -1.12 13.91 6.28
CA GLY A 134 -0.19 13.24 5.37
C GLY A 134 0.35 11.90 5.90
N ALA A 135 -0.29 11.30 6.90
CA ALA A 135 0.04 9.97 7.40
C ALA A 135 -1.23 9.14 7.67
N MET A 136 -1.08 7.83 7.65
CA MET A 136 -2.16 6.89 7.99
C MET A 136 -1.64 5.73 8.85
N CYS A 137 -2.53 5.22 9.69
CA CYS A 137 -2.20 4.10 10.56
C CYS A 137 -2.12 2.81 9.73
N SER A 138 -0.95 2.18 9.75
CA SER A 138 -0.62 1.05 8.90
C SER A 138 -0.12 -0.13 9.74
N TRP A 139 -0.05 -1.30 9.09
CA TRP A 139 0.47 -2.53 9.70
C TRP A 139 -0.29 -2.99 10.95
N LEU A 140 -1.62 -2.82 10.90
CA LEU A 140 -2.52 -3.09 12.01
C LEU A 140 -2.38 -4.52 12.55
N ASP A 141 -2.51 -4.65 13.87
CA ASP A 141 -2.71 -5.90 14.58
C ASP A 141 -4.20 -6.26 14.72
N GLU A 142 -4.52 -7.22 15.58
CA GLU A 142 -5.90 -7.68 15.81
C GLU A 142 -6.75 -6.66 16.60
N ASP A 143 -6.11 -5.71 17.26
CA ASP A 143 -6.72 -4.68 18.10
C ASP A 143 -6.77 -3.32 17.39
N ASN A 144 -6.54 -3.28 16.07
CA ASN A 144 -6.44 -2.06 15.25
C ASN A 144 -5.30 -1.12 15.64
N ALA A 145 -4.31 -1.58 16.39
CA ALA A 145 -3.10 -0.83 16.69
C ALA A 145 -2.05 -1.04 15.61
N GLY A 146 -1.29 0.00 15.29
CA GLY A 146 -0.28 -0.03 14.24
C GLY A 146 0.80 1.03 14.41
N ILE A 147 1.39 1.44 13.29
CA ILE A 147 2.34 2.55 13.21
C ILE A 147 1.91 3.57 12.16
N CYS A 148 2.09 4.85 12.44
CA CYS A 148 1.85 5.89 11.45
C CYS A 148 2.90 5.81 10.36
N LEU A 149 2.48 5.52 9.13
CA LEU A 149 3.31 5.69 7.95
C LEU A 149 2.89 6.94 7.21
N ALA A 150 3.87 7.74 6.79
CA ALA A 150 3.60 8.89 5.94
C ALA A 150 3.08 8.41 4.58
N LEU A 151 2.10 9.12 4.03
CA LEU A 151 1.72 9.02 2.64
C LEU A 151 2.84 9.59 1.78
N CYS A 152 3.03 9.04 0.58
CA CYS A 152 3.97 9.64 -0.36
C CYS A 152 3.54 11.07 -0.72
N ALA A 153 4.52 11.97 -0.73
CA ALA A 153 4.35 13.36 -1.14
C ALA A 153 4.84 13.58 -2.57
N GLY A 154 4.68 14.81 -3.07
CA GLY A 154 5.11 15.19 -4.42
C GLY A 154 4.06 14.80 -5.46
N SER A 155 4.40 13.88 -6.37
CA SER A 155 3.48 13.40 -7.40
C SER A 155 3.71 11.94 -7.74
N PRO A 156 2.76 11.25 -8.41
CA PRO A 156 2.94 9.86 -8.83
C PRO A 156 4.18 9.58 -9.68
N VAL A 157 4.69 10.59 -10.42
CA VAL A 157 5.85 10.45 -11.32
C VAL A 157 7.17 10.93 -10.70
N GLU A 158 7.07 11.73 -9.64
CA GLU A 158 8.20 12.19 -8.83
C GLU A 158 7.82 12.06 -7.35
N PRO A 159 7.63 10.82 -6.84
CA PRO A 159 7.19 10.61 -5.49
C PRO A 159 8.33 10.88 -4.50
N SER A 160 8.00 11.41 -3.34
CA SER A 160 8.97 11.68 -2.29
C SER A 160 8.47 11.26 -0.90
N CYS A 161 9.43 11.04 -0.01
CA CYS A 161 9.21 10.86 1.42
C CYS A 161 9.89 11.98 2.20
N GLU A 162 9.96 13.17 1.61
CA GLU A 162 10.52 14.34 2.29
C GLU A 162 9.67 14.68 3.51
N GLY A 163 10.33 14.91 4.65
CA GLY A 163 9.67 15.14 5.93
C GLY A 163 9.40 13.88 6.75
N ALA A 164 9.77 12.68 6.25
CA ALA A 164 9.85 11.50 7.10
C ALA A 164 11.00 11.66 8.11
N GLU A 165 10.73 11.37 9.39
CA GLU A 165 11.71 11.43 10.48
C GLU A 165 12.82 10.37 10.31
N LEU A 166 12.52 9.27 9.62
CA LEU A 166 13.45 8.20 9.26
C LEU A 166 13.66 8.15 7.73
N PRO A 167 14.85 7.73 7.26
CA PRO A 167 15.05 7.41 5.85
C PRO A 167 13.98 6.44 5.36
N ALA A 168 13.27 6.81 4.30
CA ALA A 168 12.16 6.05 3.76
C ALA A 168 12.13 6.14 2.24
N VAL A 169 11.55 5.12 1.62
CA VAL A 169 11.28 5.07 0.18
C VAL A 169 9.78 5.10 -0.04
N CYS A 170 9.33 5.87 -1.04
CA CYS A 170 7.94 5.81 -1.44
C CYS A 170 7.69 4.47 -2.15
N GLN A 171 6.76 3.68 -1.62
CA GLN A 171 6.22 2.51 -2.30
C GLN A 171 4.92 2.89 -3.00
N PRO A 172 4.96 3.17 -4.31
CA PRO A 172 3.77 3.54 -5.04
C PRO A 172 2.82 2.34 -5.15
N CYS A 173 1.53 2.63 -5.03
CA CYS A 173 0.46 1.68 -5.23
C CYS A 173 -0.69 2.35 -5.98
N ASN A 174 -1.23 1.65 -6.99
CA ASN A 174 -2.27 2.21 -7.86
C ASN A 174 -3.67 2.16 -7.22
N ASP A 175 -3.98 1.06 -6.53
CA ASP A 175 -5.31 0.79 -5.94
C ASP A 175 -5.24 0.67 -4.41
N CYS A 176 -4.17 1.18 -3.81
CA CYS A 176 -3.95 1.19 -2.37
C CYS A 176 -3.08 2.40 -1.98
N PRO A 177 -2.93 2.69 -0.68
CA PRO A 177 -2.10 3.78 -0.22
C PRO A 177 -0.66 3.67 -0.71
N SER A 178 -0.16 4.73 -1.35
CA SER A 178 1.26 4.91 -1.60
C SER A 178 1.92 5.42 -0.32
N LEU A 179 2.77 4.60 0.28
CA LEU A 179 3.32 4.84 1.63
C LEU A 179 4.83 5.01 1.61
N CYS A 180 5.31 5.89 2.47
CA CYS A 180 6.71 6.03 2.81
C CYS A 180 7.10 4.95 3.80
N VAL A 181 7.76 3.91 3.29
CA VAL A 181 8.21 2.79 4.10
C VAL A 181 9.66 3.02 4.53
N PRO A 182 9.96 2.94 5.84
CA PRO A 182 11.31 3.12 6.35
C PRO A 182 12.28 2.16 5.67
N THR A 183 13.39 2.69 5.17
CA THR A 183 14.53 1.89 4.74
C THR A 183 15.34 1.45 5.93
N CYS A 184 16.01 0.32 5.80
CA CYS A 184 16.75 -0.30 6.89
C CYS A 184 18.06 -0.93 6.40
N ASP A 185 18.94 -1.27 7.34
CA ASP A 185 20.11 -2.12 7.08
C ASP A 185 19.85 -3.52 7.66
N PRO A 186 19.83 -4.60 6.86
CA PRO A 186 19.56 -5.96 7.35
C PRO A 186 20.63 -6.52 8.28
N LEU A 187 21.82 -5.90 8.34
CA LEU A 187 22.86 -6.22 9.31
C LEU A 187 22.67 -5.44 10.62
N ALA A 188 21.79 -4.44 10.61
CA ALA A 188 21.32 -3.72 11.78
C ALA A 188 19.91 -4.19 12.17
N SER A 189 19.55 -4.06 13.44
CA SER A 189 18.16 -4.26 13.90
C SER A 189 17.52 -2.90 14.14
N ASP A 190 17.23 -2.18 13.07
CA ASP A 190 16.79 -0.77 13.09
C ASP A 190 15.29 -0.56 12.85
N CYS A 191 14.54 -1.61 12.45
CA CYS A 191 13.10 -1.53 12.24
C CYS A 191 12.25 -1.46 13.51
N GLY A 192 12.85 -1.73 14.69
CA GLY A 192 12.13 -1.76 15.97
C GLY A 192 11.52 -3.11 16.30
N VAL A 193 10.71 -3.16 17.36
CA VAL A 193 10.09 -4.39 17.86
C VAL A 193 8.95 -4.80 16.91
N ASP A 194 8.83 -6.11 16.62
CA ASP A 194 7.81 -6.71 15.74
C ASP A 194 7.90 -6.37 14.24
N TYR A 195 8.99 -5.70 13.83
CA TYR A 195 9.30 -5.41 12.43
C TYR A 195 10.65 -6.00 12.05
N ALA A 196 10.77 -6.40 10.79
CA ALA A 196 11.99 -7.00 10.25
C ALA A 196 12.45 -6.24 9.00
N CYS A 197 13.76 -6.19 8.82
CA CYS A 197 14.38 -5.59 7.64
C CYS A 197 14.47 -6.60 6.50
N THR A 198 13.83 -6.32 5.37
CA THR A 198 13.74 -7.27 4.26
C THR A 198 14.15 -6.64 2.94
N PRO A 199 14.70 -7.42 1.98
CA PRO A 199 14.98 -6.91 0.65
C PRO A 199 13.71 -6.43 -0.04
N ASN A 200 13.77 -5.24 -0.61
CA ASN A 200 12.68 -4.65 -1.36
C ASN A 200 13.24 -3.84 -2.54
N ALA A 201 13.05 -4.37 -3.74
CA ALA A 201 13.34 -3.75 -5.04
C ALA A 201 14.42 -2.65 -5.03
N GLY A 202 15.69 -3.07 -4.98
CA GLY A 202 16.82 -2.13 -5.07
C GLY A 202 17.19 -1.45 -3.76
N THR A 203 16.57 -1.80 -2.63
CA THR A 203 16.96 -1.40 -1.27
C THR A 203 16.49 -2.45 -0.24
N PHE A 204 16.52 -2.10 1.04
CA PHE A 204 15.89 -2.83 2.13
C PHE A 204 14.88 -1.94 2.83
N THR A 205 13.75 -2.52 3.25
CA THR A 205 12.67 -1.80 3.94
C THR A 205 12.12 -2.57 5.12
N CYS A 206 11.62 -1.85 6.12
CA CYS A 206 10.94 -2.43 7.27
C CYS A 206 9.56 -2.94 6.88
N MET A 207 9.20 -4.10 7.40
CA MET A 207 7.85 -4.67 7.29
C MET A 207 7.50 -5.47 8.55
N PRO A 208 6.22 -5.76 8.81
CA PRO A 208 5.82 -6.55 9.97
C PRO A 208 6.50 -7.93 9.97
N ALA A 209 7.21 -8.27 11.04
CA ALA A 209 7.94 -9.53 11.16
C ALA A 209 7.01 -10.75 11.08
N LYS A 210 5.75 -10.58 11.51
CA LYS A 210 4.69 -11.62 11.38
C LYS A 210 4.41 -12.05 9.93
N ASN A 211 4.82 -11.25 8.94
CA ASN A 211 4.68 -11.56 7.53
C ASN A 211 5.89 -12.32 6.95
N LEU A 212 6.95 -12.51 7.73
CA LEU A 212 8.08 -13.33 7.34
C LEU A 212 7.80 -14.82 7.59
N GLY A 213 8.42 -15.66 6.77
CA GLY A 213 8.51 -17.09 6.99
C GLY A 213 9.63 -17.44 7.98
N GLU A 214 9.72 -18.73 8.30
CA GLU A 214 10.74 -19.29 9.18
C GLU A 214 11.91 -19.93 8.40
N GLY A 215 12.01 -19.67 7.09
CA GLY A 215 13.00 -20.31 6.21
C GLY A 215 14.44 -20.01 6.64
N ALA A 216 15.17 -21.04 7.02
CA ALA A 216 16.57 -20.99 7.42
C ALA A 216 17.50 -21.33 6.24
N LEU A 217 18.82 -21.34 6.48
CA LEU A 217 19.82 -21.64 5.44
C LEU A 217 19.49 -22.93 4.67
N GLY A 218 19.32 -22.81 3.36
CA GLY A 218 19.06 -23.94 2.46
C GLY A 218 17.58 -24.33 2.35
N ASP A 219 16.68 -23.71 3.11
CA ASP A 219 15.26 -23.91 2.93
C ASP A 219 14.79 -23.27 1.60
N PRO A 220 13.93 -23.96 0.83
CA PRO A 220 13.49 -23.49 -0.47
C PRO A 220 12.65 -22.22 -0.34
N CYS A 221 12.89 -21.28 -1.25
CA CYS A 221 12.15 -20.03 -1.35
C CYS A 221 11.96 -19.63 -2.81
N GLU A 222 10.90 -18.85 -3.04
CA GLU A 222 10.57 -18.15 -4.27
C GLU A 222 10.65 -16.62 -4.05
N TYR A 223 10.36 -16.17 -2.83
CA TYR A 223 10.39 -14.76 -2.43
C TYR A 223 11.15 -14.57 -1.11
N SER A 224 11.83 -13.43 -0.94
CA SER A 224 12.58 -13.12 0.27
C SER A 224 11.75 -13.17 1.56
N VAL A 225 10.44 -12.86 1.47
CA VAL A 225 9.54 -12.91 2.64
C VAL A 225 9.31 -14.32 3.19
N GLN A 226 9.71 -15.38 2.47
CA GLN A 226 9.62 -16.75 2.98
C GLN A 226 10.80 -17.13 3.87
N CYS A 227 11.88 -16.35 3.82
CA CYS A 227 13.04 -16.52 4.66
C CYS A 227 12.85 -15.82 6.00
N GLN A 228 13.51 -16.34 7.03
CA GLN A 228 13.54 -15.69 8.33
C GLN A 228 14.32 -14.36 8.28
N GLU A 229 14.16 -13.53 9.30
CA GLU A 229 14.90 -12.26 9.40
C GLU A 229 16.42 -12.47 9.28
N GLY A 230 17.07 -11.57 8.55
CA GLY A 230 18.51 -11.65 8.26
C GLY A 230 18.86 -12.59 7.09
N PHE A 231 17.87 -13.12 6.36
CA PHE A 231 18.08 -13.99 5.21
C PHE A 231 17.43 -13.42 3.94
N GLY A 232 18.10 -13.62 2.80
CA GLY A 232 17.58 -13.34 1.47
C GLY A 232 17.30 -14.64 0.71
N CYS A 233 16.37 -14.57 -0.24
CA CYS A 233 16.15 -15.66 -1.19
C CYS A 233 17.10 -15.49 -2.38
N ILE A 234 18.03 -16.42 -2.57
CA ILE A 234 19.01 -16.39 -3.69
C ILE A 234 18.91 -17.65 -4.55
N ASP A 235 19.58 -17.65 -5.70
CA ASP A 235 19.64 -18.78 -6.62
C ASP A 235 20.05 -20.07 -5.88
N GLY A 236 19.28 -21.14 -6.08
CA GLY A 236 19.52 -22.41 -5.39
C GLY A 236 20.87 -23.04 -5.70
N LEU A 237 21.44 -22.80 -6.89
CA LEU A 237 22.79 -23.26 -7.24
C LEU A 237 23.88 -22.55 -6.45
N ALA A 238 23.57 -21.39 -5.86
CA ALA A 238 24.46 -20.60 -5.03
C ALA A 238 24.39 -21.02 -3.54
N VAL A 239 23.48 -21.92 -3.15
CA VAL A 239 23.30 -22.36 -1.75
C VAL A 239 23.61 -23.85 -1.60
N PRO A 240 24.53 -24.26 -0.69
CA PRO A 240 24.86 -25.65 -0.48
C PRO A 240 23.63 -26.48 -0.08
N GLY A 241 23.35 -27.53 -0.84
CA GLY A 241 22.29 -28.48 -0.51
C GLY A 241 20.86 -27.98 -0.80
N CYS A 242 20.72 -26.88 -1.53
CA CYS A 242 19.41 -26.41 -1.96
C CYS A 242 18.70 -27.43 -2.87
N GLU A 243 17.44 -27.73 -2.58
CA GLU A 243 16.58 -28.60 -3.41
C GLU A 243 15.56 -27.82 -4.25
N GLY A 244 15.54 -26.48 -4.15
CA GLY A 244 14.64 -25.58 -4.86
C GLY A 244 15.32 -24.74 -5.96
N ALA A 245 14.53 -23.92 -6.65
CA ALA A 245 15.06 -22.94 -7.60
C ALA A 245 15.74 -21.76 -6.88
N GLY A 246 15.23 -21.41 -5.69
CA GLY A 246 15.87 -20.49 -4.75
C GLY A 246 15.94 -21.09 -3.36
N CYS A 247 16.92 -20.67 -2.58
CA CYS A 247 17.02 -21.02 -1.16
C CYS A 247 17.42 -19.83 -0.30
N CYS A 248 16.96 -19.86 0.95
CA CYS A 248 17.29 -18.85 1.93
C CYS A 248 18.78 -18.89 2.29
N SER A 249 19.42 -17.74 2.30
CA SER A 249 20.83 -17.57 2.66
C SER A 249 21.03 -16.32 3.51
N PRO A 250 21.89 -16.34 4.55
CA PRO A 250 22.05 -15.20 5.45
C PRO A 250 22.74 -14.02 4.75
N PHE A 251 22.33 -12.81 5.12
CA PHE A 251 23.10 -11.60 4.84
C PHE A 251 24.40 -11.60 5.64
N CYS A 252 25.42 -10.92 5.11
CA CYS A 252 26.74 -10.83 5.70
C CYS A 252 27.34 -9.43 5.46
N SER A 253 28.27 -9.02 6.35
CA SER A 253 29.07 -7.81 6.16
C SER A 253 30.20 -8.08 5.16
N LEU A 254 30.35 -7.23 4.15
CA LEU A 254 31.45 -7.28 3.18
C LEU A 254 32.78 -6.84 3.81
N GLU A 255 32.74 -5.92 4.76
CA GLU A 255 33.89 -5.47 5.54
C GLU A 255 34.35 -6.52 6.56
N GLN A 256 33.42 -7.32 7.10
CA GLN A 256 33.68 -8.40 8.04
C GLN A 256 32.99 -9.71 7.63
N PRO A 257 33.46 -10.37 6.55
CA PRO A 257 32.79 -11.55 5.99
C PRO A 257 32.70 -12.70 6.99
N GLN A 258 31.46 -13.10 7.29
CA GLN A 258 31.15 -14.26 8.10
C GLN A 258 30.03 -15.05 7.44
N CYS A 259 30.39 -16.17 6.81
CA CYS A 259 29.44 -17.05 6.13
C CYS A 259 29.57 -18.50 6.63
N PRO A 260 28.44 -19.21 6.78
CA PRO A 260 28.44 -20.61 7.16
C PRO A 260 28.90 -21.50 6.00
N ASN A 261 29.19 -22.78 6.30
CA ASN A 261 29.41 -23.83 5.29
C ASN A 261 30.47 -23.51 4.21
N ASP A 262 31.53 -22.79 4.59
CA ASP A 262 32.61 -22.35 3.70
C ASP A 262 32.14 -21.49 2.51
N MET A 263 30.94 -20.89 2.60
CA MET A 263 30.42 -19.94 1.63
C MET A 263 31.21 -18.61 1.72
N SER A 264 31.15 -17.81 0.66
CA SER A 264 31.76 -16.49 0.61
C SER A 264 30.67 -15.41 0.68
N CYS A 265 31.01 -14.27 1.26
CA CYS A 265 30.13 -13.11 1.25
C CYS A 265 30.27 -12.38 -0.09
N ALA A 266 29.22 -12.40 -0.90
CA ALA A 266 29.16 -11.67 -2.16
C ALA A 266 28.26 -10.43 -2.02
N PRO A 267 28.54 -9.31 -2.73
CA PRO A 267 27.68 -8.13 -2.66
C PRO A 267 26.23 -8.44 -3.02
N TRP A 268 25.28 -7.91 -2.24
CA TRP A 268 23.86 -8.08 -2.52
C TRP A 268 23.37 -7.21 -3.68
N PHE A 269 23.92 -5.99 -3.78
CA PHE A 269 23.61 -5.05 -4.84
C PHE A 269 24.74 -4.95 -5.85
N ASP A 270 24.36 -4.85 -7.12
CA ASP A 270 25.28 -4.47 -8.18
C ASP A 270 25.53 -2.95 -8.19
N GLY A 271 26.73 -2.56 -8.63
CA GLY A 271 27.09 -1.15 -8.90
C GLY A 271 27.96 -0.47 -7.86
N ASP A 272 28.40 0.75 -8.17
CA ASP A 272 29.43 1.46 -7.41
C ASP A 272 28.89 2.27 -6.19
N MET A 273 27.57 2.48 -6.11
CA MET A 273 26.92 3.21 -5.02
C MET A 273 25.62 2.50 -4.60
N PRO A 274 25.74 1.32 -3.98
CA PRO A 274 24.58 0.60 -3.44
C PRO A 274 23.97 1.35 -2.23
N PRO A 275 22.65 1.20 -1.98
CA PRO A 275 21.97 1.85 -0.86
C PRO A 275 22.52 1.46 0.50
N VAL A 276 22.91 0.19 0.67
CA VAL A 276 23.57 -0.35 1.87
C VAL A 276 24.89 -1.04 1.47
N PRO A 277 26.02 -0.30 1.44
CA PRO A 277 27.25 -0.75 0.77
C PRO A 277 28.03 -1.86 1.47
N ASP A 278 27.78 -2.10 2.76
CA ASP A 278 28.42 -3.21 3.48
C ASP A 278 27.61 -4.52 3.37
N VAL A 279 26.43 -4.50 2.76
CA VAL A 279 25.54 -5.66 2.74
C VAL A 279 25.87 -6.60 1.59
N GLY A 280 26.25 -7.81 1.96
CA GLY A 280 26.36 -8.96 1.09
C GLY A 280 25.37 -10.07 1.47
N VAL A 281 25.41 -11.15 0.71
CA VAL A 281 24.75 -12.42 1.00
C VAL A 281 25.75 -13.55 0.89
N CYS A 282 25.59 -14.57 1.72
CA CYS A 282 26.43 -15.75 1.65
C CYS A 282 26.06 -16.58 0.41
N GLU A 283 27.04 -16.95 -0.39
CA GLU A 283 26.85 -17.84 -1.54
C GLU A 283 28.07 -18.73 -1.82
N LEU A 284 27.86 -19.77 -2.63
CA LEU A 284 28.92 -20.60 -3.20
C LEU A 284 29.76 -19.78 -4.18
N SER A 285 31.08 -19.86 -4.04
CA SER A 285 32.07 -19.14 -4.84
C SER A 285 32.39 -19.81 -6.17
#